data_AF-A0A2E6BNJ8-F1
#
_entry.id   AF-A0A2E6BNJ8-F1
#
_cell.length_a   1.000
_cell.length_b   1.000
_cell.length_c   1.000
_cell.angle_alpha   90.00
_cell.angle_beta   90.00
_cell.angle_gamma   90.00
#
_symmetry.space_group_name_H-M   'P 1'
#
loop_
_entity.id
_entity.type
_entity.pdbx_description
1 polymer ?
#
loop_
_entity_poly.entity_id
_entity_poly.type
_entity_poly.pdbx_seq_one_letter_code
_entity_poly.pdbx_strand_id
1 'polypeptide(L)'
;MLIMCSKLDRGAFEFSKNVVSFFQVYLPEAKARVARAPHEERIYALMKTNQIPLALLSYDLIDKISERKEKFATFLKEEARVLFFFPDMVLISNNQFPEKKSKIIFDSLIKASGKKEFEKIVFQKKNNFPIPFFKSIKE
;
A
#
# COMPACT_ATOMS: atom_id res chain seq x y z
N MET A 1 -10.09 1.62 8.86
CA MET A 1 -9.23 1.12 7.75
C MET A 1 -7.88 0.77 8.35
N LEU A 2 -7.42 -0.47 8.24
CA LEU A 2 -6.11 -0.87 8.74
C LEU A 2 -5.12 -0.96 7.59
N ILE A 3 -3.96 -0.33 7.73
CA ILE A 3 -2.87 -0.38 6.75
C ILE A 3 -1.66 -0.98 7.45
N MET A 4 -1.17 -2.09 6.90
CA MET A 4 -0.12 -2.86 7.53
C MET A 4 1.27 -2.48 7.01
N CYS A 5 2.27 -2.51 7.89
CA CYS A 5 3.69 -2.40 7.54
C CYS A 5 4.50 -3.44 8.34
N SER A 6 5.71 -3.76 7.87
CA SER A 6 6.60 -4.69 8.60
C SER A 6 7.46 -3.92 9.61
N LYS A 7 7.73 -4.51 10.77
CA LYS A 7 8.73 -3.98 11.71
C LYS A 7 10.16 -4.03 11.15
N LEU A 8 10.43 -4.96 10.24
CA LEU A 8 11.74 -5.14 9.60
C LEU A 8 11.92 -4.23 8.37
N ASP A 9 10.84 -3.61 7.89
CA ASP A 9 10.88 -2.65 6.79
C ASP A 9 11.24 -1.25 7.33
N ARG A 10 12.51 -0.86 7.11
CA ARG A 10 13.07 0.36 7.69
C ARG A 10 12.31 1.58 7.17
N GLY A 11 11.89 2.45 8.09
CA GLY A 11 11.14 3.67 7.76
C GLY A 11 9.65 3.47 7.45
N ALA A 12 9.20 2.23 7.19
CA ALA A 12 7.80 1.94 6.84
C ALA A 12 6.79 2.35 7.91
N PHE A 13 7.14 2.22 9.19
CA PHE A 13 6.25 2.62 10.27
C PHE A 13 6.01 4.14 10.32
N GLU A 14 7.08 4.94 10.25
CA GLU A 14 6.97 6.40 10.25
C GLU A 14 6.26 6.90 8.99
N PHE A 15 6.56 6.31 7.84
CA PHE A 15 5.86 6.62 6.59
C PHE A 15 4.37 6.28 6.67
N SER A 16 4.03 5.10 7.18
CA SER A 16 2.65 4.66 7.34
C SER A 16 1.87 5.58 8.29
N LYS A 17 2.50 6.09 9.35
CA LYS A 17 1.89 7.11 10.22
C LYS A 17 1.57 8.38 9.45
N ASN A 18 2.48 8.88 8.62
CA ASN A 18 2.24 10.07 7.80
C ASN A 18 1.06 9.86 6.83
N VAL A 19 1.00 8.71 6.17
CA VAL A 19 -0.12 8.36 5.29
C VAL A 19 -1.44 8.25 6.06
N VAL A 20 -1.42 7.70 7.28
CA VAL A 20 -2.61 7.65 8.14
C VAL A 20 -3.05 9.04 8.59
N SER A 21 -2.13 9.93 8.97
CA SER A 21 -2.45 11.32 9.30
C SER A 21 -3.08 12.05 8.11
N PHE A 22 -2.59 11.81 6.90
CA PHE A 22 -3.25 12.27 5.68
C PHE A 22 -4.69 11.77 5.57
N PHE A 23 -4.92 10.46 5.74
CA PHE A 23 -6.27 9.90 5.67
C PHE A 23 -7.19 10.41 6.78
N GLN A 24 -6.68 10.79 7.95
CA GLN A 24 -7.49 11.40 8.99
C GLN A 24 -8.07 12.76 8.56
N VAL A 25 -7.37 13.50 7.69
CA VAL A 25 -7.83 14.80 7.17
C VAL A 25 -8.70 14.60 5.92
N TYR A 26 -8.31 13.75 4.99
CA TYR A 26 -8.95 13.64 3.67
C TYR A 26 -9.97 12.50 3.54
N LEU A 27 -9.91 11.50 4.43
CA LEU A 27 -10.85 10.38 4.52
C LEU A 27 -11.18 10.06 6.00
N PRO A 28 -11.68 11.03 6.79
CA PRO A 28 -11.89 10.85 8.24
C PRO A 28 -12.78 9.66 8.57
N GLU A 29 -13.81 9.41 7.76
CA GLU A 29 -14.74 8.28 7.91
C GLU A 29 -14.04 6.92 7.83
N ALA A 30 -12.93 6.83 7.09
CA ALA A 30 -12.18 5.60 6.95
C ALA A 30 -11.51 5.18 8.27
N LYS A 31 -11.35 6.10 9.24
CA LYS A 31 -10.70 5.84 10.55
C LYS A 31 -9.42 5.03 10.36
N ALA A 32 -8.51 5.57 9.55
CA ALA A 32 -7.28 4.91 9.16
C ALA A 32 -6.37 4.70 10.38
N ARG A 33 -5.73 3.54 10.47
CA ARG A 33 -4.78 3.18 11.53
C ARG A 33 -3.69 2.28 10.97
N VAL A 34 -2.48 2.43 11.52
CA VAL A 34 -1.32 1.59 11.18
C VAL A 34 -1.38 0.29 11.99
N ALA A 35 -1.20 -0.84 11.31
CA ALA A 35 -0.92 -2.13 11.93
C ALA A 35 0.55 -2.52 11.66
N ARG A 36 1.23 -3.08 12.66
CA ARG A 36 2.63 -3.50 12.54
C ARG A 36 2.75 -5.02 12.61
N ALA A 37 3.13 -5.63 11.50
CA ALA A 37 3.50 -7.03 11.45
C ALA A 37 4.93 -7.23 11.98
N PRO A 38 5.23 -8.32 12.71
CA PRO A 38 6.59 -8.62 13.17
C PRO A 38 7.57 -8.84 12.00
N HIS A 39 7.10 -9.41 10.89
CA HIS A 39 7.88 -9.73 9.70
C HIS A 39 6.96 -9.79 8.46
N GLU A 40 7.54 -9.84 7.26
CA GLU A 40 6.85 -9.80 5.96
C GLU A 40 5.91 -11.00 5.71
N GLU A 41 6.23 -12.19 6.21
CA GLU A 41 5.37 -13.37 6.06
C GLU A 41 4.04 -13.20 6.80
N ARG A 42 4.03 -12.43 7.89
CA ARG A 42 2.77 -12.10 8.59
C ARG A 42 1.93 -11.10 7.78
N ILE A 43 2.56 -10.21 7.01
CA ILE A 43 1.85 -9.34 6.05
C ILE A 43 1.15 -10.20 5.01
N TYR A 44 1.91 -11.11 4.39
CA TYR A 44 1.39 -12.06 3.41
C TYR A 44 0.19 -12.84 3.96
N ALA A 45 0.32 -13.47 5.13
CA ALA A 45 -0.74 -14.28 5.72
C ALA A 45 -2.05 -13.48 5.95
N LEU A 46 -1.93 -12.27 6.49
CA LEU A 46 -3.09 -11.42 6.79
C LEU A 46 -3.74 -10.84 5.53
N MET A 47 -2.95 -10.49 4.51
CA MET A 47 -3.48 -10.06 3.21
C MET A 47 -4.17 -11.21 2.46
N LYS A 48 -3.53 -12.39 2.44
CA LYS A 48 -4.05 -13.59 1.76
C LYS A 48 -5.36 -14.07 2.35
N THR A 49 -5.51 -13.97 3.67
CA THR A 49 -6.75 -14.31 4.39
C THR A 49 -7.76 -13.15 4.47
N ASN A 50 -7.47 -12.02 3.81
CA ASN A 50 -8.33 -10.82 3.78
C ASN A 50 -8.66 -10.21 5.16
N GLN A 51 -7.91 -10.56 6.21
CA GLN A 51 -8.07 -9.98 7.55
C GLN A 51 -7.61 -8.51 7.58
N ILE A 52 -6.49 -8.23 6.92
CA ILE A 52 -6.01 -6.86 6.69
C ILE A 52 -5.60 -6.76 5.21
N PRO A 53 -6.48 -6.22 4.35
CA PRO A 53 -6.27 -6.27 2.91
C PRO A 53 -5.31 -5.21 2.38
N LEU A 54 -4.78 -4.31 3.21
CA LEU A 54 -3.94 -3.18 2.79
C LEU A 54 -2.55 -3.25 3.43
N ALA A 55 -1.53 -2.97 2.64
CA ALA A 55 -0.16 -2.87 3.12
C ALA A 55 0.62 -1.73 2.46
N LEU A 56 1.52 -1.12 3.22
CA LEU A 56 2.55 -0.19 2.78
C LEU A 56 3.89 -0.91 2.86
N LEU A 57 4.58 -1.01 1.73
CA LEU A 57 5.85 -1.70 1.59
C LEU A 57 6.86 -0.77 0.93
N SER A 58 8.10 -0.74 1.43
CA SER A 58 9.20 -0.11 0.72
C SER A 58 9.55 -0.87 -0.55
N TYR A 59 10.16 -0.16 -1.50
CA TYR A 59 10.67 -0.81 -2.71
C TYR A 59 11.78 -1.82 -2.39
N ASP A 60 12.66 -1.51 -1.42
CA ASP A 60 13.69 -2.43 -0.94
C ASP A 60 13.12 -3.76 -0.42
N LEU A 61 11.98 -3.71 0.29
CA LEU A 61 11.33 -4.93 0.77
C LEU A 61 10.71 -5.72 -0.40
N ILE A 62 10.10 -5.04 -1.37
CA ILE A 62 9.55 -5.69 -2.57
C ILE A 62 10.65 -6.41 -3.35
N ASP A 63 11.82 -5.79 -3.51
CA ASP A 63 12.94 -6.38 -4.22
C ASP A 63 13.44 -7.64 -3.48
N LYS A 64 13.63 -7.56 -2.15
CA LYS A 64 13.99 -8.72 -1.31
C LYS A 64 12.98 -9.87 -1.40
N ILE A 65 11.68 -9.56 -1.38
CA ILE A 65 10.63 -10.58 -1.53
C ILE A 65 10.72 -11.24 -2.92
N SER A 66 10.95 -10.42 -3.95
CA SER A 66 11.02 -10.87 -5.34
C SER A 66 12.23 -11.79 -5.59
N GLU A 67 13.37 -11.51 -4.95
CA GLU A 67 14.58 -12.32 -5.05
C GLU A 67 14.45 -13.70 -4.40
N ARG A 68 13.74 -13.81 -3.27
CA ARG A 68 13.60 -15.07 -2.52
C ARG A 68 12.73 -16.14 -3.20
N LYS A 69 12.00 -15.80 -4.27
CA LYS A 69 11.08 -16.70 -5.01
C LYS A 69 10.09 -17.44 -4.10
N GLU A 70 9.60 -16.76 -3.07
CA GLU A 70 8.68 -17.32 -2.08
C GLU A 70 7.21 -17.15 -2.47
N LYS A 71 6.32 -17.84 -1.75
CA LYS A 71 4.85 -17.70 -1.89
C LYS A 71 4.38 -16.25 -1.88
N PHE A 72 5.08 -15.37 -1.15
CA PHE A 72 4.73 -13.97 -1.10
C PHE A 72 4.97 -13.26 -2.44
N ALA A 73 6.06 -13.55 -3.14
CA ALA A 73 6.33 -12.97 -4.47
C ALA A 73 5.23 -13.34 -5.48
N THR A 74 4.81 -14.60 -5.51
CA THR A 74 3.70 -15.06 -6.37
C THR A 74 2.39 -14.35 -5.99
N PHE A 75 2.08 -14.25 -4.70
CA PHE A 75 0.90 -13.53 -4.23
C PHE A 75 0.90 -12.06 -4.64
N LEU A 76 2.03 -11.37 -4.52
CA LEU A 76 2.15 -9.97 -4.92
C LEU A 76 1.87 -9.78 -6.42
N LYS A 77 2.29 -10.74 -7.26
CA LYS A 77 2.09 -10.69 -8.70
C LYS A 77 0.64 -10.99 -9.12
N GLU A 78 0.01 -11.96 -8.48
CA GLU A 78 -1.27 -12.52 -8.94
C GLU A 78 -2.47 -11.94 -8.19
N GLU A 79 -2.31 -11.75 -6.88
CA GLU A 79 -3.41 -11.51 -5.94
C GLU A 79 -3.29 -10.17 -5.20
N ALA A 80 -2.25 -9.38 -5.44
CA ALA A 80 -2.15 -8.01 -4.95
C ALA A 80 -2.35 -6.99 -6.09
N ARG A 81 -2.74 -5.78 -5.72
CA ARG A 81 -2.91 -4.64 -6.63
C ARG A 81 -2.26 -3.41 -6.02
N VAL A 82 -1.48 -2.67 -6.81
CA VAL A 82 -1.00 -1.35 -6.37
C VAL A 82 -2.17 -0.40 -6.34
N LEU A 83 -2.38 0.29 -5.22
CA LEU A 83 -3.32 1.40 -5.10
C LEU A 83 -2.65 2.74 -5.38
N PHE A 84 -1.42 2.94 -4.91
CA PHE A 84 -0.71 4.21 -5.07
C PHE A 84 0.80 4.01 -4.99
N PHE A 85 1.54 4.70 -5.87
CA PHE A 85 2.99 4.74 -5.83
C PHE A 85 3.47 6.03 -5.17
N PHE A 86 4.20 5.90 -4.07
CA PHE A 86 4.96 6.98 -3.45
C PHE A 86 6.42 6.94 -3.94
N PRO A 87 7.25 7.96 -3.65
CA PRO A 87 8.65 7.96 -4.08
C PRO A 87 9.47 6.78 -3.54
N ASP A 88 9.24 6.41 -2.28
CA ASP A 88 10.02 5.37 -1.58
C ASP A 88 9.20 4.12 -1.22
N MET A 89 7.86 4.18 -1.35
CA MET A 89 6.96 3.10 -0.93
C MET A 89 5.80 2.90 -1.89
N VAL A 90 5.13 1.76 -1.76
CA VAL A 90 3.92 1.43 -2.49
C VAL A 90 2.80 1.05 -1.52
N LEU A 91 1.62 1.63 -1.71
CA LEU A 91 0.40 1.16 -1.06
C LEU A 91 -0.24 0.10 -1.97
N ILE A 92 -0.45 -1.08 -1.42
CA ILE A 92 -1.06 -2.21 -2.11
C ILE A 92 -2.31 -2.68 -1.39
N SER A 93 -3.21 -3.32 -2.14
CA SER A 93 -4.30 -4.13 -1.61
C SER A 93 -4.18 -5.58 -2.06
N ASN A 94 -4.94 -6.48 -1.43
CA ASN A 94 -5.27 -7.77 -2.07
C ASN A 94 -6.33 -7.56 -3.18
N ASN A 95 -6.57 -8.59 -3.98
CA ASN A 95 -7.53 -8.61 -5.09
C ASN A 95 -9.01 -8.66 -4.64
N GLN A 96 -9.27 -8.97 -3.37
CA GLN A 96 -10.61 -8.98 -2.78
C GLN A 96 -11.03 -7.59 -2.26
N PHE A 97 -10.10 -6.64 -2.17
CA PHE A 97 -10.40 -5.31 -1.68
C PHE A 97 -11.33 -4.57 -2.67
N PRO A 98 -12.46 -3.98 -2.22
CA PRO A 98 -13.46 -3.43 -3.12
C PRO A 98 -12.94 -2.32 -4.04
N GLU A 99 -13.18 -2.43 -5.34
CA GLU A 99 -12.71 -1.47 -6.35
C GLU A 99 -13.18 -0.03 -6.05
N LYS A 100 -14.44 0.15 -5.62
CA LYS A 100 -14.97 1.46 -5.21
C LYS A 100 -14.13 2.09 -4.10
N LYS A 101 -13.67 1.29 -3.13
CA LYS A 101 -12.82 1.78 -2.03
C LYS A 101 -11.39 2.06 -2.52
N SER A 102 -10.85 1.23 -3.41
CA SER A 102 -9.56 1.46 -4.07
C SER A 102 -9.54 2.81 -4.80
N LYS A 103 -10.61 3.11 -5.55
CA LYS A 103 -10.77 4.39 -6.27
C LYS A 103 -10.84 5.57 -5.31
N ILE A 104 -11.64 5.49 -4.25
CA ILE A 104 -11.71 6.55 -3.21
C ILE A 104 -10.34 6.82 -2.59
N ILE A 105 -9.59 5.78 -2.24
CA ILE A 105 -8.23 5.91 -1.69
C ILE A 105 -7.31 6.61 -2.68
N PHE A 106 -7.27 6.14 -3.93
CA PHE A 106 -6.43 6.72 -4.96
C PHE A 106 -6.78 8.18 -5.24
N ASP A 107 -8.05 8.50 -5.48
CA ASP A 107 -8.52 9.85 -5.77
C ASP A 107 -8.20 10.80 -4.61
N SER A 108 -8.31 10.33 -3.36
CA SER A 108 -7.92 11.13 -2.19
C SER A 108 -6.42 11.44 -2.18
N LEU A 109 -5.56 10.45 -2.44
CA LEU A 109 -4.11 10.61 -2.45
C LEU A 109 -3.66 11.48 -3.63
N ILE A 110 -4.28 11.34 -4.81
CA ILE A 110 -4.01 12.19 -5.97
C ILE A 110 -4.38 13.64 -5.68
N LYS A 111 -5.54 13.90 -5.05
CA LYS A 111 -5.96 15.26 -4.68
C LYS A 111 -4.99 15.95 -3.72
N ALA A 112 -4.24 15.19 -2.94
CA ALA A 112 -3.22 15.72 -2.03
C ALA A 112 -1.81 15.72 -2.60
N SER A 113 -1.59 14.98 -3.68
CA SER A 113 -0.32 14.95 -4.38
C SER A 113 0.08 16.35 -4.84
N GLY A 114 1.21 16.85 -4.33
CA GLY A 114 1.72 18.19 -4.65
C GLY A 114 1.25 19.32 -3.73
N LYS A 115 0.51 19.02 -2.65
CA LYS A 115 0.22 20.00 -1.61
C LYS A 115 1.37 20.10 -0.59
N LYS A 116 1.73 21.33 -0.22
CA LYS A 116 2.81 21.62 0.77
C LYS A 116 2.59 20.96 2.14
N GLU A 117 1.34 20.73 2.52
CA GLU A 117 1.00 20.10 3.81
C GLU A 117 1.34 18.60 3.86
N PHE A 118 1.50 17.96 2.69
CA PHE A 118 1.71 16.51 2.56
C PHE A 118 2.83 16.20 1.57
N GLU A 119 4.02 16.78 1.76
CA GLU A 119 5.16 16.67 0.84
C GLU A 119 5.58 15.21 0.54
N LYS A 120 5.28 14.28 1.43
CA LYS A 120 5.57 12.85 1.26
C LYS A 120 4.51 12.08 0.46
N ILE A 121 3.33 12.66 0.28
CA ILE A 121 2.25 12.11 -0.54
C ILE A 121 2.46 12.67 -1.95
N VAL A 122 3.33 12.04 -2.72
CA VAL A 122 3.59 12.41 -4.12
C VAL A 122 3.38 11.18 -4.98
N PHE A 123 2.53 11.31 -6.00
CA PHE A 123 2.33 10.22 -6.95
C PHE A 123 3.54 10.10 -7.88
N GLN A 124 4.23 8.97 -7.81
CA GLN A 124 5.34 8.67 -8.71
C GLN A 124 5.18 7.28 -9.31
N LYS A 125 4.48 7.19 -10.45
CA LYS A 125 4.26 5.91 -11.12
C LYS A 125 5.59 5.24 -11.47
N LYS A 126 5.76 3.99 -11.05
CA LYS A 126 6.86 3.13 -11.51
C LYS A 126 6.40 2.27 -12.69
N ASN A 127 7.18 2.30 -13.76
CA ASN A 127 7.00 1.39 -14.89
C ASN A 127 7.61 0.03 -14.56
N ASN A 128 7.11 -1.04 -15.18
CA ASN A 128 7.59 -2.42 -14.98
C ASN A 128 7.62 -2.90 -13.51
N PHE A 129 6.60 -2.55 -12.74
CA PHE A 129 6.48 -2.99 -11.34
C PHE A 129 5.89 -4.41 -11.24
N PRO A 130 6.39 -5.29 -10.34
CA PRO A 130 5.94 -6.69 -10.27
C PRO A 130 4.49 -6.86 -9.81
N ILE A 131 3.92 -5.84 -9.17
CA ILE A 131 2.54 -5.82 -8.72
C ILE A 131 1.69 -5.04 -9.73
N PRO A 132 0.62 -5.62 -10.28
CA PRO A 132 -0.23 -4.93 -11.22
C PRO A 132 -0.94 -3.75 -10.56
N PHE A 133 -1.02 -2.63 -11.28
CA PHE A 133 -1.79 -1.46 -10.83
C PHE A 133 -3.28 -1.80 -10.73
N PHE A 134 -3.97 -1.28 -9.72
CA PHE A 134 -5.42 -1.38 -9.64
C PHE A 134 -5.99 -0.66 -10.88
N LYS A 135 -6.45 -1.42 -11.87
CA LYS A 135 -7.19 -0.83 -12.97
C LYS A 135 -8.52 -0.41 -12.38
N SER A 136 -8.72 0.90 -12.18
CA SER A 136 -10.04 1.47 -12.44
C SER A 136 -10.37 1.04 -13.85
N ILE A 137 -11.53 0.42 -14.07
CA ILE A 137 -12.08 0.30 -15.42
C ILE A 137 -11.84 1.66 -16.10
N LYS A 138 -11.09 1.62 -17.22
CA LYS A 138 -10.93 2.75 -18.11
C LYS A 138 -12.33 3.16 -18.54
N GLU A 139 -12.59 4.46 -18.42
CA GLU A 139 -13.54 5.27 -19.21
C GLU A 139 -14.79 4.57 -19.74
#